data_AF-A0A939JP04-F1
#
_entry.id   AF-A0A939JP04-F1
#
_cell.length_a   1.000
_cell.length_b   1.000
_cell.length_c   1.000
_cell.angle_alpha   90.00
_cell.angle_beta   90.00
_cell.angle_gamma   90.00
#
_symmetry.space_group_name_H-M   'P 1'
#
loop_
_entity.id
_entity.type
_entity.pdbx_description
1 polymer ?
#
loop_
_entity_poly.entity_id
_entity_poly.type
_entity_poly.pdbx_seq_one_letter_code
_entity_poly.pdbx_strand_id
1 'polypeptide(L)'
;MSTPQPPHSGDAGTGPQAETLHLADTPGYPLARSVEMPGTLDYPTGSLTFRLGALRLRAEGQPEALAEESRGEARHIVHRIPALVLTGRYALDTRPDEVREIDTAGNLRPLAAEARQPTLPAGARAVAPSHPDDETVRRWTARADAHRTKLMKTENGRQALIQYGTHNESYYDIFHGNSSVSSNLRKKWAEKGVTQRMSEHTYGTTDPDEATGARPSAGDQQPVNDWEDPQEGGKYNAHAWQQRTTVQTALTTEAARIQQKDPDKAQRLRDAATAAEGFSKSVQDTGNDGSRTTPMTQDNVYTAIDRHSGEIPAVSPGEMARYNGLAAFTDGEVQALPAAQEGQPEEPEDWIALSDEERTIIQEFGAAAYHDEALEGPRATDTLHAGACTARLEDVRIITRLAPDGAPADVTVELPDLALNIDDEQWRGTAADVARERLAAMRFVRTLLQDAVAETVRHAAFTGIAGYAHPQDGRS
;
A
#
# COMPACT_ATOMS: atom_id res chain seq x y z
N MET A 1 67.64 21.27 26.02
CA MET A 1 66.60 20.23 26.04
C MET A 1 65.28 20.96 26.16
N SER A 2 64.58 21.12 25.03
CA SER A 2 63.30 21.81 24.93
C SER A 2 62.20 20.75 24.83
N THR A 3 61.28 20.76 25.77
CA THR A 3 60.08 19.92 25.77
C THR A 3 59.03 20.55 24.85
N PRO A 4 58.48 19.81 23.87
CA PRO A 4 57.40 20.29 23.02
C PRO A 4 56.07 20.30 23.78
N GLN A 5 55.34 21.40 23.61
CA GLN A 5 53.98 21.63 24.10
C GLN A 5 53.00 20.85 23.20
N PRO A 6 52.05 20.09 23.75
CA PRO A 6 51.06 19.39 22.94
C PRO A 6 50.07 20.40 22.31
N PRO A 7 49.65 20.19 21.05
CA PRO A 7 48.78 21.10 20.34
C PRO A 7 47.38 21.13 20.98
N HIS A 8 46.83 22.33 21.11
CA HIS A 8 45.44 22.59 21.43
C HIS A 8 44.55 21.85 20.42
N SER A 9 43.75 20.89 20.90
CA SER A 9 42.62 20.35 20.17
C SER A 9 41.65 21.50 19.90
N GLY A 10 41.62 21.96 18.66
CA GLY A 10 40.65 22.93 18.19
C GLY A 10 39.23 22.39 18.33
N ASP A 11 38.33 23.30 18.69
CA ASP A 11 36.88 23.14 18.66
C ASP A 11 36.43 22.43 17.37
N ALA A 12 35.92 21.21 17.52
CA ALA A 12 35.03 20.63 16.53
C ALA A 12 33.76 21.50 16.54
N GLY A 13 33.65 22.37 15.54
CA GLY A 13 32.53 23.29 15.37
C GLY A 13 31.20 22.56 15.52
N THR A 14 30.40 23.00 16.49
CA THR A 14 29.00 22.58 16.65
C THR A 14 28.21 23.15 15.49
N GLY A 15 28.00 22.35 14.45
CA GLY A 15 26.96 22.61 13.46
C GLY A 15 25.59 22.75 14.14
N PRO A 16 24.60 23.36 13.46
CA PRO A 16 23.26 23.55 14.03
C PRO A 16 22.72 22.20 14.55
N GLN A 17 22.22 22.20 15.80
CA GLN A 17 21.61 20.99 16.36
C GLN A 17 20.44 20.57 15.48
N ALA A 18 20.43 19.30 15.08
CA ALA A 18 19.32 18.74 14.32
C ALA A 18 18.00 18.95 15.06
N GLU A 19 16.99 19.43 14.33
CA GLU A 19 15.66 19.64 14.88
C GLU A 19 15.03 18.30 15.30
N THR A 20 14.18 18.32 16.33
CA THR A 20 13.44 17.10 16.72
C THR A 20 12.14 17.04 15.93
N LEU A 21 11.95 15.96 15.18
CA LEU A 21 10.72 15.71 14.44
C LEU A 21 9.75 14.89 15.30
N HIS A 22 8.45 15.14 15.15
CA HIS A 22 7.39 14.47 15.90
C HIS A 22 6.56 13.58 14.99
N LEU A 23 6.30 12.35 15.42
CA LEU A 23 5.33 11.47 14.77
C LEU A 23 4.02 11.48 15.55
N ALA A 24 2.92 11.21 14.86
CA ALA A 24 1.62 11.02 15.49
C ALA A 24 1.63 9.79 16.40
N ASP A 25 0.83 9.85 17.48
CA ASP A 25 0.55 8.68 18.31
C ASP A 25 -0.20 7.62 17.50
N THR A 26 0.06 6.35 17.78
CA THR A 26 -0.62 5.25 17.09
C THR A 26 -1.91 4.88 17.81
N PRO A 27 -2.91 4.32 17.10
CA PRO A 27 -4.03 3.64 17.75
C PRO A 27 -3.55 2.41 18.54
N GLY A 28 -4.46 1.84 19.34
CA GLY A 28 -4.27 0.56 20.01
C GLY A 28 -4.42 -0.60 19.03
N TYR A 29 -3.30 -1.11 18.52
CA TYR A 29 -3.28 -2.26 17.62
C TYR A 29 -3.60 -3.55 18.37
N PRO A 30 -4.62 -4.33 17.96
CA PRO A 30 -4.97 -5.60 18.60
C PRO A 30 -3.83 -6.65 18.54
N LEU A 31 -3.34 -7.10 19.70
CA LEU A 31 -2.28 -8.10 19.80
C LEU A 31 -2.82 -9.54 19.93
N ALA A 32 -3.79 -9.73 20.82
CA ALA A 32 -4.31 -11.04 21.17
C ALA A 32 -5.69 -10.92 21.82
N ARG A 33 -6.46 -12.00 21.81
CA ARG A 33 -7.77 -12.13 22.48
C ARG A 33 -7.76 -13.36 23.37
N SER A 34 -8.69 -13.43 24.32
CA SER A 34 -8.83 -14.61 25.20
C SER A 34 -7.57 -14.94 25.99
N VAL A 35 -6.82 -13.89 26.39
CA VAL A 35 -5.57 -14.03 27.15
C VAL A 35 -5.90 -14.05 28.63
N GLU A 36 -5.27 -14.94 29.39
CA GLU A 36 -5.38 -14.96 30.85
C GLU A 36 -4.81 -13.67 31.46
N MET A 37 -5.65 -12.97 32.23
CA MET A 37 -5.32 -11.68 32.83
C MET A 37 -4.78 -11.86 34.26
N PRO A 38 -3.84 -11.00 34.71
CA PRO A 38 -3.39 -11.05 36.09
C PRO A 38 -4.54 -10.73 37.06
N GLY A 39 -4.51 -11.33 38.24
CA GLY A 39 -5.53 -11.14 39.29
C GLY A 39 -5.63 -9.72 39.87
N THR A 40 -4.89 -8.75 39.33
CA THR A 40 -5.07 -7.32 39.59
C THR A 40 -6.19 -6.70 38.75
N LEU A 41 -6.68 -7.40 37.72
CA LEU A 41 -7.81 -6.98 36.89
C LEU A 41 -9.08 -7.72 37.30
N ASP A 42 -10.23 -7.06 37.17
CA ASP A 42 -11.54 -7.58 37.61
C ASP A 42 -12.13 -8.67 36.69
N TYR A 43 -11.39 -9.07 35.64
CA TYR A 43 -11.81 -10.07 34.65
C TYR A 43 -10.70 -11.12 34.45
N PRO A 44 -11.06 -12.42 34.35
CA PRO A 44 -10.07 -13.50 34.24
C PRO A 44 -9.45 -13.62 32.85
N THR A 45 -10.15 -13.20 31.80
CA THR A 45 -9.62 -13.19 30.42
C THR A 45 -9.93 -11.88 29.72
N GLY A 46 -9.05 -11.47 28.82
CA GLY A 46 -9.18 -10.24 28.06
C GLY A 46 -8.41 -10.22 26.75
N SER A 47 -8.61 -9.14 26.00
CA SER A 47 -7.83 -8.86 24.79
C SER A 47 -6.73 -7.84 25.05
N LEU A 48 -5.58 -8.05 24.42
CA LEU A 48 -4.41 -7.19 24.48
C LEU A 48 -4.37 -6.26 23.28
N THR A 49 -3.98 -5.01 23.51
CA THR A 49 -3.74 -3.99 22.48
C THR A 49 -2.44 -3.26 22.77
N PHE A 50 -1.74 -2.82 21.73
CA PHE A 50 -0.47 -2.11 21.85
C PHE A 50 -0.51 -0.80 21.10
N ARG A 51 -0.04 0.27 21.76
CA ARG A 51 0.10 1.58 21.14
C ARG A 51 1.43 2.23 21.48
N LEU A 52 1.88 3.07 20.56
CA LEU A 52 3.05 3.92 20.70
C LEU A 52 2.59 5.38 20.77
N GLY A 53 3.27 6.19 21.57
CA GLY A 53 2.97 7.60 21.68
C GLY A 53 4.17 8.44 22.09
N ALA A 54 4.02 9.75 21.96
CA ALA A 54 5.08 10.73 22.17
C ALA A 54 6.36 10.41 21.37
N LEU A 55 6.19 9.90 20.14
CA LEU A 55 7.26 9.50 19.25
C LEU A 55 8.03 10.72 18.73
N ARG A 56 9.35 10.65 18.84
CA ARG A 56 10.30 11.73 18.48
C ARG A 56 11.48 11.15 17.72
N LEU A 57 11.78 11.76 16.58
CA LEU A 57 12.97 11.47 15.78
C LEU A 57 14.00 12.58 15.94
N ARG A 58 15.26 12.20 16.05
CA ARG A 58 16.38 13.12 16.08
C ARG A 58 17.56 12.56 15.30
N ALA A 59 18.09 13.33 14.37
CA ALA A 59 19.35 12.99 13.71
C ALA A 59 20.52 13.17 14.68
N GLU A 60 21.41 12.19 14.69
CA GLU A 60 22.71 12.26 15.34
C GLU A 60 23.81 12.38 14.29
N GLY A 61 24.59 13.45 14.40
CA GLY A 61 25.54 13.85 13.36
C GLY A 61 24.91 14.81 12.35
N GLN A 62 25.76 15.34 11.47
CA GLN A 62 25.31 16.16 10.35
C GLN A 62 25.11 15.27 9.11
N PRO A 63 24.17 15.61 8.21
CA PRO A 63 24.07 14.97 6.91
C PRO A 63 25.40 14.99 6.14
N GLU A 64 25.75 13.86 5.55
CA GLU A 64 26.97 13.67 4.78
C GLU A 64 26.64 13.46 3.30
N ALA A 65 27.20 14.27 2.41
CA ALA A 65 27.05 14.09 0.97
C ALA A 65 27.76 12.81 0.51
N LEU A 66 27.08 11.99 -0.29
CA LEU A 66 27.64 10.77 -0.86
C LEU A 66 27.92 10.92 -2.36
N ALA A 67 26.96 11.45 -3.12
CA ALA A 67 27.09 11.61 -4.56
C ALA A 67 26.17 12.71 -5.11
N GLU A 68 26.58 13.34 -6.21
CA GLU A 68 25.72 14.13 -7.08
C GLU A 68 25.75 13.50 -8.47
N GLU A 69 24.61 13.00 -8.94
CA GLU A 69 24.48 12.37 -10.25
C GLU A 69 23.64 13.24 -11.18
N SER A 70 24.13 13.48 -12.39
CA SER A 70 23.36 14.13 -13.45
C SER A 70 22.92 13.08 -14.46
N ARG A 71 21.62 12.84 -14.58
CA ARG A 71 21.04 11.88 -15.52
C ARG A 71 20.12 12.64 -16.50
N GLY A 72 20.68 13.03 -17.64
CA GLY A 72 19.99 13.93 -18.58
C GLY A 72 19.85 15.35 -18.03
N GLU A 73 18.65 15.93 -18.08
CA GLU A 73 18.34 17.24 -17.47
C GLU A 73 18.03 17.17 -15.97
N ALA A 74 17.91 15.96 -15.40
CA ALA A 74 17.60 15.76 -13.99
C ALA A 74 18.87 15.60 -13.15
N ARG A 75 19.04 16.48 -12.16
CA ARG A 75 20.06 16.37 -11.11
C ARG A 75 19.50 15.58 -9.92
N HIS A 76 20.25 14.58 -9.48
CA HIS A 76 19.96 13.81 -8.28
C HIS A 76 21.10 14.03 -7.29
N ILE A 77 20.76 14.30 -6.04
CA ILE A 77 21.73 14.39 -4.96
C ILE A 77 21.44 13.30 -3.95
N VAL A 78 22.49 12.58 -3.54
CA VAL A 78 22.43 11.50 -2.57
C VAL A 78 23.25 11.91 -1.35
N HIS A 79 22.60 11.97 -0.20
CA HIS A 79 23.24 12.17 1.10
C HIS A 79 22.76 11.15 2.11
N ARG A 80 23.51 10.99 3.19
CA ARG A 80 23.16 10.12 4.30
C ARG A 80 23.07 10.86 5.63
N ILE A 81 22.19 10.39 6.51
CA ILE A 81 22.18 10.76 7.92
C ILE A 81 22.88 9.62 8.67
N PRO A 82 24.00 9.89 9.38
CA PRO A 82 24.79 8.83 10.02
C PRO A 82 23.99 7.98 10.99
N ALA A 83 23.19 8.62 11.84
CA ALA A 83 22.25 7.93 12.70
C ALA A 83 20.98 8.75 12.93
N LEU A 84 19.86 8.05 13.03
CA LEU A 84 18.56 8.60 13.37
C LEU A 84 18.03 7.86 14.60
N VAL A 85 17.78 8.59 15.68
CA VAL A 85 17.29 8.02 16.94
C VAL A 85 15.81 8.32 17.09
N LEU A 86 15.03 7.25 17.20
CA LEU A 86 13.62 7.29 17.56
C LEU A 86 13.48 7.04 19.06
N THR A 87 12.73 7.89 19.75
CA THR A 87 12.36 7.73 21.16
C THR A 87 10.87 7.92 21.34
N GLY A 88 10.27 7.25 22.30
CA GLY A 88 8.85 7.41 22.61
C GLY A 88 8.43 6.62 23.83
N ARG A 89 7.12 6.42 23.95
CA ARG A 89 6.49 5.61 24.98
C ARG A 89 5.62 4.54 24.35
N TYR A 90 5.54 3.39 24.99
CA TYR A 90 4.57 2.36 24.65
C TYR A 90 3.52 2.23 25.76
N ALA A 91 2.35 1.71 25.39
CA ALA A 91 1.39 1.15 26.32
C ALA A 91 0.87 -0.19 25.80
N LEU A 92 0.92 -1.20 26.66
CA LEU A 92 0.24 -2.48 26.49
C LEU A 92 -1.06 -2.38 27.29
N ASP A 93 -2.16 -2.16 26.57
CA ASP A 93 -3.47 -1.97 27.15
C ASP A 93 -4.31 -3.26 27.05
N THR A 94 -5.25 -3.42 27.97
CA THR A 94 -6.14 -4.58 28.09
C THR A 94 -7.60 -4.14 28.09
N ARG A 95 -8.47 -5.06 27.71
CA ARG A 95 -9.92 -4.96 27.93
C ARG A 95 -10.50 -6.34 28.23
N PRO A 96 -11.61 -6.44 28.98
CA PRO A 96 -12.32 -7.71 29.14
C PRO A 96 -12.74 -8.25 27.78
N ASP A 97 -12.67 -9.57 27.61
CA ASP A 97 -13.25 -10.18 26.41
C ASP A 97 -14.75 -9.93 26.41
N GLU A 98 -15.32 -9.71 25.22
CA GLU A 98 -16.76 -9.71 25.07
C GLU A 98 -17.28 -11.14 25.32
N VAL A 99 -17.68 -11.42 26.56
CA VAL A 99 -18.53 -12.57 26.85
C VAL A 99 -19.88 -12.29 26.21
N ARG A 100 -20.12 -12.89 25.04
CA ARG A 100 -21.44 -12.89 24.42
C ARG A 100 -22.37 -13.76 25.27
N GLU A 101 -23.05 -13.16 26.24
CA GLU A 101 -24.03 -13.85 27.09
C GLU A 101 -25.36 -14.18 26.36
N ILE A 102 -25.50 -13.86 25.06
CA ILE A 102 -26.73 -14.05 24.31
C ILE A 102 -26.46 -14.73 22.97
N ASP A 103 -27.11 -15.89 22.78
CA ASP A 103 -27.23 -16.60 21.51
C ASP A 103 -27.98 -15.74 20.49
N THR A 104 -27.31 -15.35 19.41
CA THR A 104 -27.88 -14.52 18.33
C THR A 104 -28.48 -15.36 17.20
N ALA A 105 -28.62 -16.68 17.38
CA ALA A 105 -29.22 -17.57 16.39
C ALA A 105 -30.77 -17.61 16.38
N GLY A 106 -31.48 -16.62 16.93
CA GLY A 106 -32.93 -16.59 16.72
C GLY A 106 -33.76 -15.67 17.60
N ASN A 107 -33.68 -14.38 17.31
CA ASN A 107 -34.74 -13.37 17.49
C ASN A 107 -34.96 -12.81 18.93
N LEU A 108 -34.67 -11.52 19.15
CA LEU A 108 -35.71 -10.44 19.19
C LEU A 108 -35.28 -9.13 19.93
N ARG A 109 -34.49 -8.27 19.24
CA ARG A 109 -34.62 -6.79 19.07
C ARG A 109 -34.41 -5.81 20.27
N PRO A 110 -34.25 -4.49 20.04
CA PRO A 110 -33.84 -3.75 18.83
C PRO A 110 -32.69 -2.73 19.06
N LEU A 111 -32.03 -2.30 17.99
CA LEU A 111 -31.74 -0.87 17.80
C LEU A 111 -31.90 -0.52 16.30
N ALA A 112 -32.72 0.49 16.03
CA ALA A 112 -32.81 1.27 14.80
C ALA A 112 -32.98 2.74 15.24
N ALA A 113 -32.76 3.79 14.46
CA ALA A 113 -32.42 3.99 13.05
C ALA A 113 -31.63 5.31 12.96
N GLU A 114 -30.80 5.52 11.94
CA GLU A 114 -30.28 6.82 11.46
C GLU A 114 -29.70 7.90 12.43
N ALA A 115 -29.61 7.73 13.75
CA ALA A 115 -29.45 8.86 14.68
C ALA A 115 -28.18 8.82 15.53
N ARG A 116 -27.01 9.13 14.93
CA ARG A 116 -25.88 9.87 15.56
C ARG A 116 -24.71 10.04 14.59
N GLN A 117 -24.98 10.67 13.45
CA GLN A 117 -23.96 11.18 12.54
C GLN A 117 -22.91 12.04 13.26
N PRO A 118 -21.67 12.01 12.78
CA PRO A 118 -20.92 13.23 12.52
C PRO A 118 -20.77 13.41 11.01
N THR A 119 -21.28 14.53 10.48
CA THR A 119 -20.75 15.16 9.27
C THR A 119 -19.29 15.52 9.50
N LEU A 120 -18.40 15.01 8.65
CA LEU A 120 -16.98 15.37 8.63
C LEU A 120 -16.55 15.77 7.20
N PRO A 121 -15.49 16.58 7.09
CA PRO A 121 -15.47 17.78 6.25
C PRO A 121 -15.15 17.50 4.78
N ALA A 122 -15.53 18.46 3.93
CA ALA A 122 -14.98 18.59 2.59
C ALA A 122 -13.47 18.82 2.70
N GLY A 123 -12.66 17.82 2.35
CA GLY A 123 -11.21 17.98 2.38
C GLY A 123 -10.38 16.70 2.37
N ALA A 124 -10.70 15.74 1.51
CA ALA A 124 -9.73 14.72 1.09
C ALA A 124 -9.57 14.76 -0.42
N ARG A 125 -9.26 15.95 -0.96
CA ARG A 125 -8.55 16.03 -2.23
C ARG A 125 -7.11 15.65 -1.94
N ALA A 126 -6.83 14.34 -1.95
CA ALA A 126 -5.54 13.93 -2.47
C ALA A 126 -5.40 14.64 -3.81
N VAL A 127 -4.31 15.38 -3.99
CA VAL A 127 -3.99 16.01 -5.27
C VAL A 127 -3.90 14.87 -6.28
N ALA A 128 -5.01 14.61 -6.97
CA ALA A 128 -4.99 13.78 -8.14
C ALA A 128 -4.01 14.47 -9.12
N PRO A 129 -3.11 13.73 -9.77
CA PRO A 129 -2.52 14.25 -10.99
C PRO A 129 -3.66 14.72 -11.90
N SER A 130 -3.45 15.81 -12.61
CA SER A 130 -4.45 16.54 -13.40
C SER A 130 -5.50 15.61 -14.01
N HIS A 131 -6.70 15.55 -13.42
CA HIS A 131 -7.79 14.81 -14.03
C HIS A 131 -7.94 15.30 -15.48
N PRO A 132 -8.09 14.39 -16.46
CA PRO A 132 -8.34 14.79 -17.83
C PRO A 132 -9.55 15.73 -17.86
N ASP A 133 -9.49 16.76 -18.70
CA ASP A 133 -10.58 17.70 -18.84
C ASP A 133 -11.87 17.01 -19.34
N ASP A 134 -13.02 17.67 -19.15
CA ASP A 134 -14.32 17.12 -19.53
C ASP A 134 -14.41 16.75 -21.02
N GLU A 135 -13.64 17.40 -21.89
CA GLU A 135 -13.59 17.08 -23.31
C GLU A 135 -12.87 15.75 -23.56
N THR A 136 -11.73 15.55 -22.92
CA THR A 136 -10.94 14.33 -22.95
C THR A 136 -11.74 13.15 -22.39
N VAL A 137 -12.42 13.35 -21.25
CA VAL A 137 -13.31 12.33 -20.66
C VAL A 137 -14.43 11.94 -21.62
N ARG A 138 -15.08 12.92 -22.28
CA ARG A 138 -16.12 12.63 -23.28
C ARG A 138 -15.59 11.85 -24.47
N ARG A 139 -14.42 12.19 -24.99
CA ARG A 139 -13.79 11.48 -26.12
C ARG A 139 -13.47 10.03 -25.75
N TRP A 140 -12.85 9.81 -24.60
CA TRP A 140 -12.51 8.46 -24.13
C TRP A 140 -13.76 7.62 -23.86
N THR A 141 -14.81 8.22 -23.30
CA THR A 141 -16.10 7.55 -23.08
C THR A 141 -16.74 7.13 -24.40
N ALA A 142 -16.82 8.04 -25.38
CA ALA A 142 -17.35 7.73 -26.71
C ALA A 142 -16.55 6.61 -27.40
N ARG A 143 -15.23 6.58 -27.17
CA ARG A 143 -14.36 5.53 -27.67
C ARG A 143 -14.66 4.19 -27.01
N ALA A 144 -14.78 4.15 -25.68
CA ALA A 144 -15.18 2.96 -24.93
C ALA A 144 -16.55 2.43 -25.40
N ASP A 145 -17.51 3.30 -25.68
CA ASP A 145 -18.82 2.93 -26.23
C ASP A 145 -18.72 2.32 -27.65
N ALA A 146 -17.81 2.81 -28.48
CA ALA A 146 -17.52 2.22 -29.78
C ALA A 146 -16.90 0.81 -29.65
N HIS A 147 -15.99 0.61 -28.69
CA HIS A 147 -15.44 -0.71 -28.37
C HIS A 147 -16.53 -1.67 -27.88
N ARG A 148 -17.39 -1.22 -26.96
CA ARG A 148 -18.56 -1.97 -26.50
C ARG A 148 -19.48 -2.38 -27.66
N THR A 149 -19.75 -1.45 -28.57
CA THR A 149 -20.57 -1.72 -29.77
C THR A 149 -19.95 -2.79 -30.68
N LYS A 150 -18.62 -2.81 -30.81
CA LYS A 150 -17.92 -3.85 -31.59
C LYS A 150 -17.98 -5.21 -30.90
N LEU A 151 -17.77 -5.28 -29.59
CA LEU A 151 -17.88 -6.51 -28.80
C LEU A 151 -19.29 -7.12 -28.84
N MET A 152 -20.34 -6.30 -28.85
CA MET A 152 -21.73 -6.79 -28.94
C MET A 152 -22.04 -7.58 -30.22
N LYS A 153 -21.20 -7.50 -31.26
CA LYS A 153 -21.41 -8.18 -32.55
C LYS A 153 -21.12 -9.67 -32.51
N THR A 154 -20.30 -10.13 -31.56
CA THR A 154 -19.92 -11.55 -31.43
C THR A 154 -20.54 -12.15 -30.17
N GLU A 155 -20.70 -13.47 -30.13
CA GLU A 155 -21.26 -14.13 -28.94
C GLU A 155 -20.32 -13.98 -27.74
N ASN A 156 -19.04 -14.33 -27.92
CA ASN A 156 -18.03 -14.21 -26.87
C ASN A 156 -17.83 -12.76 -26.40
N GLY A 157 -17.92 -11.78 -27.31
CA GLY A 157 -17.85 -10.37 -26.94
C GLY A 157 -19.06 -9.90 -26.10
N ARG A 158 -20.27 -10.41 -26.38
CA ARG A 158 -21.44 -10.19 -25.52
C ARG A 158 -21.26 -10.81 -24.14
N GLN A 159 -20.78 -12.06 -24.07
CA GLN A 159 -20.55 -12.75 -22.80
C GLN A 159 -19.52 -12.01 -21.94
N ALA A 160 -18.42 -11.53 -22.53
CA ALA A 160 -17.44 -10.71 -21.82
C ALA A 160 -18.05 -9.43 -21.23
N LEU A 161 -18.93 -8.74 -21.98
CA LEU A 161 -19.62 -7.55 -21.50
C LEU A 161 -20.66 -7.86 -20.41
N ILE A 162 -21.34 -9.00 -20.48
CA ILE A 162 -22.27 -9.47 -19.44
C ILE A 162 -21.47 -9.74 -18.16
N GLN A 163 -20.37 -10.48 -18.23
CA GLN A 163 -19.51 -10.80 -17.09
C GLN A 163 -18.97 -9.52 -16.42
N TYR A 164 -18.48 -8.55 -17.21
CA TYR A 164 -18.08 -7.25 -16.69
C TYR A 164 -19.25 -6.50 -16.03
N GLY A 165 -20.42 -6.50 -16.68
CA GLY A 165 -21.62 -5.84 -16.19
C GLY A 165 -22.14 -6.41 -14.86
N THR A 166 -22.03 -7.73 -14.65
CA THR A 166 -22.44 -8.42 -13.41
C THR A 166 -21.74 -7.86 -12.17
N HIS A 167 -20.48 -7.45 -12.30
CA HIS A 167 -19.65 -6.99 -11.19
C HIS A 167 -19.44 -5.47 -11.16
N ASN A 168 -20.06 -4.73 -12.08
CA ASN A 168 -19.87 -3.28 -12.21
C ASN A 168 -20.25 -2.51 -10.93
N GLU A 169 -21.28 -2.95 -10.21
CA GLU A 169 -21.65 -2.36 -8.91
C GLU A 169 -20.53 -2.56 -7.88
N SER A 170 -19.93 -3.76 -7.80
CA SER A 170 -18.81 -4.05 -6.89
C SER A 170 -17.58 -3.19 -7.21
N TYR A 171 -17.26 -3.01 -8.50
CA TYR A 171 -16.18 -2.12 -8.93
C TYR A 171 -16.50 -0.66 -8.60
N TYR A 172 -17.72 -0.20 -8.88
CA TYR A 172 -18.14 1.15 -8.54
C TYR A 172 -18.05 1.42 -7.04
N ASP A 173 -18.58 0.51 -6.23
CA ASP A 173 -18.60 0.58 -4.77
C ASP A 173 -17.19 0.68 -4.18
N ILE A 174 -16.24 -0.14 -4.66
CA ILE A 174 -14.88 -0.10 -4.12
C ILE A 174 -14.14 1.18 -4.53
N PHE A 175 -14.36 1.71 -5.74
CA PHE A 175 -13.74 2.97 -6.19
C PHE A 175 -14.36 4.22 -5.56
N HIS A 176 -15.65 4.19 -5.23
CA HIS A 176 -16.38 5.34 -4.66
C HIS A 176 -16.62 5.22 -3.15
N GLY A 177 -16.17 4.14 -2.53
CA GLY A 177 -16.28 3.93 -1.10
C GLY A 177 -15.47 4.92 -0.27
N ASN A 178 -15.86 5.05 0.99
CA ASN A 178 -15.24 5.97 1.96
C ASN A 178 -14.25 5.27 2.91
N SER A 179 -13.92 4.00 2.68
CA SER A 179 -12.93 3.28 3.49
C SER A 179 -11.50 3.66 3.14
N SER A 180 -10.54 3.38 4.05
CA SER A 180 -9.10 3.39 3.70
C SER A 180 -8.81 2.52 2.49
N VAL A 181 -9.43 1.34 2.38
CA VAL A 181 -9.24 0.44 1.24
C VAL A 181 -9.62 1.14 -0.07
N SER A 182 -10.79 1.77 -0.12
CA SER A 182 -11.22 2.57 -1.27
C SER A 182 -10.32 3.78 -1.53
N SER A 183 -9.87 4.47 -0.49
CA SER A 183 -8.96 5.61 -0.61
C SER A 183 -7.59 5.19 -1.15
N ASN A 184 -7.03 4.10 -0.62
CA ASN A 184 -5.74 3.55 -1.05
C ASN A 184 -5.82 3.02 -2.48
N LEU A 185 -6.93 2.36 -2.86
CA LEU A 185 -7.20 1.99 -4.25
C LEU A 185 -7.14 3.21 -5.17
N ARG A 186 -7.84 4.30 -4.85
CA ARG A 186 -7.79 5.52 -5.68
C ARG A 186 -6.39 6.12 -5.73
N LYS A 187 -5.65 6.12 -4.62
CA LYS A 187 -4.26 6.61 -4.55
C LYS A 187 -3.35 5.80 -5.47
N LYS A 188 -3.38 4.46 -5.37
CA LYS A 188 -2.57 3.53 -6.18
C LYS A 188 -2.97 3.55 -7.65
N TRP A 189 -4.26 3.67 -7.94
CA TRP A 189 -4.78 3.80 -9.30
C TRP A 189 -4.29 5.08 -10.00
N ALA A 190 -4.19 6.19 -9.26
CA ALA A 190 -3.72 7.47 -9.77
C ALA A 190 -2.20 7.65 -9.64
N GLU A 191 -1.49 6.70 -9.03
CA GLU A 191 -0.08 6.83 -8.71
C GLU A 191 0.74 7.13 -9.98
N LYS A 192 1.56 8.19 -9.90
CA LYS A 192 2.45 8.66 -10.97
C LYS A 192 1.75 8.96 -12.31
N GLY A 193 0.41 8.99 -12.36
CA GLY A 193 -0.37 9.22 -13.58
C GLY A 193 -0.29 8.10 -14.63
N VAL A 194 0.23 6.91 -14.28
CA VAL A 194 0.47 5.81 -15.23
C VAL A 194 -0.84 5.37 -15.90
N THR A 195 -1.90 5.17 -15.13
CA THR A 195 -3.20 4.74 -15.66
C THR A 195 -3.83 5.75 -16.62
N GLN A 196 -3.56 7.04 -16.41
CA GLN A 196 -3.98 8.09 -17.34
C GLN A 196 -3.20 8.01 -18.65
N ARG A 197 -1.87 7.89 -18.59
CA ARG A 197 -1.03 7.73 -19.80
C ARG A 197 -1.34 6.45 -20.57
N MET A 198 -1.64 5.35 -19.88
CA MET A 198 -2.12 4.12 -20.51
C MET A 198 -3.47 4.33 -21.23
N SER A 199 -4.37 5.13 -20.63
CA SER A 199 -5.65 5.47 -21.24
C SER A 199 -5.46 6.37 -22.48
N GLU A 200 -4.56 7.35 -22.41
CA GLU A 200 -4.16 8.20 -23.54
C GLU A 200 -3.57 7.36 -24.68
N HIS A 201 -2.65 6.46 -24.38
CA HIS A 201 -2.05 5.54 -25.35
C HIS A 201 -3.09 4.61 -25.99
N THR A 202 -3.97 4.02 -25.18
CA THR A 202 -5.04 3.13 -25.66
C THR A 202 -6.03 3.88 -26.53
N TYR A 203 -6.38 5.11 -26.14
CA TYR A 203 -7.22 5.97 -26.94
C TYR A 203 -6.55 6.26 -28.28
N GLY A 204 -5.32 6.78 -28.30
CA GLY A 204 -4.64 7.18 -29.53
C GLY A 204 -4.40 6.01 -30.49
N THR A 205 -3.91 4.89 -29.96
CA THR A 205 -3.61 3.67 -30.75
C THR A 205 -4.88 3.07 -31.38
N THR A 206 -6.05 3.35 -30.82
CA THR A 206 -7.30 2.79 -31.32
C THR A 206 -8.20 3.82 -32.02
N ASP A 207 -7.97 5.12 -31.86
CA ASP A 207 -8.79 6.16 -32.45
C ASP A 207 -8.68 6.12 -34.00
N PRO A 208 -9.79 5.88 -34.73
CA PRO A 208 -9.78 5.83 -36.18
C PRO A 208 -9.41 7.18 -36.83
N ASP A 209 -9.56 8.28 -36.09
CA ASP A 209 -9.35 9.65 -36.57
C ASP A 209 -8.00 10.23 -36.12
N GLU A 210 -7.22 9.52 -35.30
CA GLU A 210 -5.85 9.95 -34.99
C GLU A 210 -4.97 9.78 -36.23
N ALA A 211 -4.64 10.93 -36.82
CA ALA A 211 -3.86 11.03 -38.04
C ALA A 211 -2.38 10.66 -37.81
N THR A 212 -2.08 9.37 -37.67
CA THR A 212 -0.88 8.86 -38.32
C THR A 212 -1.18 8.84 -39.82
N GLY A 213 -0.44 9.63 -40.59
CA GLY A 213 -0.68 9.94 -42.01
C GLY A 213 -0.66 8.78 -43.01
N ALA A 214 -0.88 7.55 -42.56
CA ALA A 214 -1.22 6.41 -43.39
C ALA A 214 -2.06 5.52 -42.48
N ARG A 215 -3.37 5.40 -42.73
CA ARG A 215 -4.11 4.25 -42.25
C ARG A 215 -3.50 3.05 -42.97
N PRO A 216 -2.79 2.15 -42.29
CA PRO A 216 -2.21 1.05 -43.00
C PRO A 216 -3.31 -0.01 -43.09
N SER A 217 -3.61 -0.43 -44.31
CA SER A 217 -4.69 -1.37 -44.63
C SER A 217 -4.68 -2.60 -43.73
N ALA A 218 -5.62 -2.71 -42.77
CA ALA A 218 -5.94 -3.88 -41.92
C ALA A 218 -4.76 -4.68 -41.29
N GLY A 219 -3.52 -4.21 -41.40
CA GLY A 219 -2.31 -5.00 -41.18
C GLY A 219 -1.15 -4.22 -40.54
N ASP A 220 -1.14 -2.89 -40.59
CA ASP A 220 -0.13 -2.09 -39.88
C ASP A 220 -0.74 -1.22 -38.74
N GLN A 221 -1.86 -1.65 -38.14
CA GLN A 221 -2.29 -1.11 -36.85
C GLN A 221 -1.18 -1.33 -35.81
N GLN A 222 -0.79 -0.28 -35.09
CA GLN A 222 0.16 -0.41 -33.99
C GLN A 222 -0.44 -1.29 -32.87
N PRO A 223 0.35 -2.18 -32.25
CA PRO A 223 -0.12 -2.96 -31.11
C PRO A 223 -0.50 -2.05 -29.93
N VAL A 224 -1.63 -2.35 -29.30
CA VAL A 224 -2.15 -1.56 -28.17
C VAL A 224 -1.31 -1.78 -26.91
N ASN A 225 -0.83 -3.00 -26.70
CA ASN A 225 -0.05 -3.39 -25.53
C ASN A 225 1.47 -3.32 -25.72
N ASP A 226 1.95 -2.85 -26.88
CA ASP A 226 3.37 -2.57 -27.12
C ASP A 226 3.67 -1.10 -26.83
N TRP A 227 3.60 -0.78 -25.53
CA TRP A 227 3.85 0.54 -24.98
C TRP A 227 4.75 0.44 -23.77
N GLU A 228 5.68 1.38 -23.68
CA GLU A 228 6.55 1.59 -22.54
C GLU A 228 6.25 2.98 -21.97
N ASP A 229 6.10 3.08 -20.65
CA ASP A 229 5.82 4.35 -20.00
C ASP A 229 6.99 5.31 -20.22
N PRO A 230 6.78 6.44 -20.93
CA PRO A 230 7.86 7.37 -21.25
C PRO A 230 8.43 8.12 -20.03
N GLN A 231 7.73 8.11 -18.88
CA GLN A 231 8.13 8.83 -17.67
C GLN A 231 8.74 7.91 -16.62
N GLU A 232 8.09 6.77 -16.36
CA GLU A 232 8.50 5.86 -15.28
C GLU A 232 9.35 4.69 -15.78
N GLY A 233 9.33 4.41 -17.09
CA GLY A 233 9.78 3.13 -17.63
C GLY A 233 8.85 1.99 -17.21
N GLY A 234 8.82 0.91 -17.98
CA GLY A 234 7.94 -0.24 -17.71
C GLY A 234 6.89 -0.45 -18.79
N LYS A 235 6.51 -1.71 -18.99
CA LYS A 235 5.64 -2.13 -20.10
C LYS A 235 4.16 -1.97 -19.75
N TYR A 236 3.33 -1.77 -20.76
CA TYR A 236 1.87 -1.73 -20.65
C TYR A 236 1.31 -2.88 -19.82
N ASN A 237 1.75 -4.12 -20.14
CA ASN A 237 1.30 -5.30 -19.40
C ASN A 237 1.72 -5.23 -17.94
N ALA A 238 2.99 -4.94 -17.63
CA ALA A 238 3.47 -4.87 -16.25
C ALA A 238 2.59 -3.96 -15.39
N HIS A 239 2.26 -2.76 -15.91
CA HIS A 239 1.33 -1.84 -15.24
C HIS A 239 -0.11 -2.38 -15.17
N ALA A 240 -0.63 -2.99 -16.23
CA ALA A 240 -1.97 -3.58 -16.22
C ALA A 240 -2.11 -4.69 -15.15
N TRP A 241 -1.08 -5.53 -15.00
CA TRP A 241 -1.03 -6.61 -14.00
C TRP A 241 -0.93 -6.05 -12.57
N GLN A 242 -0.15 -4.99 -12.35
CA GLN A 242 -0.13 -4.26 -11.07
C GLN A 242 -1.49 -3.64 -10.72
N GLN A 243 -2.18 -3.00 -11.67
CA GLN A 243 -3.50 -2.42 -11.44
C GLN A 243 -4.58 -3.49 -11.21
N ARG A 244 -4.50 -4.63 -11.92
CA ARG A 244 -5.31 -5.82 -11.64
C ARG A 244 -5.15 -6.26 -10.18
N THR A 245 -3.90 -6.47 -9.74
CA THR A 245 -3.59 -6.86 -8.35
C THR A 245 -4.14 -5.84 -7.36
N THR A 246 -3.95 -4.55 -7.62
CA THR A 246 -4.47 -3.45 -6.78
C THR A 246 -6.00 -3.55 -6.58
N VAL A 247 -6.76 -3.77 -7.67
CA VAL A 247 -8.22 -3.90 -7.59
C VAL A 247 -8.64 -5.19 -6.87
N GLN A 248 -8.02 -6.33 -7.18
CA GLN A 248 -8.31 -7.62 -6.55
C GLN A 248 -8.05 -7.61 -5.05
N THR A 249 -6.92 -7.04 -4.64
CA THR A 249 -6.56 -6.84 -3.24
C THR A 249 -7.56 -5.93 -2.54
N ALA A 250 -7.94 -4.81 -3.15
CA ALA A 250 -8.92 -3.89 -2.56
C ALA A 250 -10.28 -4.58 -2.32
N LEU A 251 -10.79 -5.30 -3.33
CA LEU A 251 -12.04 -6.05 -3.22
C LEU A 251 -11.98 -7.12 -2.12
N THR A 252 -10.91 -7.92 -2.10
CA THR A 252 -10.76 -9.04 -1.15
C THR A 252 -10.56 -8.54 0.27
N THR A 253 -9.77 -7.48 0.47
CA THR A 253 -9.50 -6.86 1.77
C THR A 253 -10.77 -6.20 2.33
N GLU A 254 -11.50 -5.43 1.51
CA GLU A 254 -12.77 -4.83 1.95
C GLU A 254 -13.82 -5.90 2.28
N ALA A 255 -13.91 -6.96 1.47
CA ALA A 255 -14.80 -8.09 1.74
C ALA A 255 -14.51 -8.76 3.09
N ALA A 256 -13.23 -8.95 3.42
CA ALA A 256 -12.83 -9.49 4.72
C ALA A 256 -13.27 -8.56 5.87
N ARG A 257 -13.00 -7.25 5.74
CA ARG A 257 -13.32 -6.23 6.74
C ARG A 257 -14.82 -6.12 7.04
N ILE A 258 -15.66 -6.18 6.01
CA ILE A 258 -17.11 -6.01 6.17
C ILE A 258 -17.86 -7.34 6.37
N GLN A 259 -17.19 -8.50 6.31
CA GLN A 259 -17.85 -9.82 6.36
C GLN A 259 -18.85 -9.98 7.52
N GLN A 260 -18.52 -9.46 8.71
CA GLN A 260 -19.39 -9.56 9.87
C GLN A 260 -20.52 -8.53 9.88
N LYS A 261 -20.31 -7.36 9.23
CA LYS A 261 -21.24 -6.23 9.21
C LYS A 261 -22.24 -6.34 8.05
N ASP A 262 -21.78 -6.79 6.89
CA ASP A 262 -22.53 -6.90 5.63
C ASP A 262 -22.02 -8.11 4.82
N PRO A 263 -22.45 -9.34 5.14
CA PRO A 263 -21.96 -10.56 4.50
C PRO A 263 -22.36 -10.67 3.02
N ASP A 264 -23.51 -10.12 2.64
CA ASP A 264 -23.99 -10.14 1.25
C ASP A 264 -23.13 -9.25 0.36
N LYS A 265 -22.82 -8.03 0.81
CA LYS A 265 -21.89 -7.15 0.10
C LYS A 265 -20.47 -7.75 0.08
N ALA A 266 -20.00 -8.33 1.19
CA ALA A 266 -18.71 -9.02 1.22
C ALA A 266 -18.63 -10.11 0.15
N GLN A 267 -19.68 -10.93 0.00
CA GLN A 267 -19.71 -11.97 -1.03
C GLN A 267 -19.67 -11.39 -2.44
N ARG A 268 -20.45 -10.33 -2.73
CA ARG A 268 -20.42 -9.66 -4.06
C ARG A 268 -19.04 -9.10 -4.41
N LEU A 269 -18.28 -8.62 -3.43
CA LEU A 269 -16.91 -8.14 -3.63
C LEU A 269 -15.94 -9.32 -3.91
N ARG A 270 -16.07 -10.45 -3.19
CA ARG A 270 -15.28 -11.66 -3.47
C ARG A 270 -15.56 -12.25 -4.84
N ASP A 271 -16.83 -12.28 -5.25
CA ASP A 271 -17.22 -12.80 -6.56
C ASP A 271 -16.63 -11.92 -7.68
N ALA A 272 -16.62 -10.60 -7.50
CA ALA A 272 -15.97 -9.68 -8.43
C ALA A 272 -14.44 -9.90 -8.51
N ALA A 273 -13.77 -10.07 -7.37
CA ALA A 273 -12.33 -10.35 -7.35
C ALA A 273 -11.98 -11.69 -8.03
N THR A 274 -12.77 -12.73 -7.74
CA THR A 274 -12.65 -14.06 -8.37
C THR A 274 -12.85 -13.99 -9.87
N ALA A 275 -13.87 -13.26 -10.34
CA ALA A 275 -14.13 -13.08 -11.76
C ALA A 275 -12.99 -12.33 -12.47
N ALA A 276 -12.39 -11.32 -11.82
CA ALA A 276 -11.23 -10.61 -12.35
C ALA A 276 -9.99 -11.54 -12.47
N GLU A 277 -9.77 -12.44 -11.50
CA GLU A 277 -8.66 -13.41 -11.60
C GLU A 277 -8.90 -14.44 -12.71
N GLY A 278 -10.14 -14.93 -12.85
CA GLY A 278 -10.50 -15.84 -13.94
C GLY A 278 -10.26 -15.21 -15.31
N PHE A 279 -10.67 -13.94 -15.48
CA PHE A 279 -10.37 -13.18 -16.70
C PHE A 279 -8.86 -13.03 -16.95
N SER A 280 -8.07 -12.79 -15.89
CA SER A 280 -6.62 -12.65 -15.99
C SER A 280 -5.95 -13.95 -16.45
N LYS A 281 -6.43 -15.11 -15.97
CA LYS A 281 -5.98 -16.42 -16.48
C LYS A 281 -6.32 -16.59 -17.96
N SER A 282 -7.52 -16.22 -18.41
CA SER A 282 -7.87 -16.25 -19.84
C SER A 282 -6.99 -15.32 -20.69
N VAL A 283 -6.45 -14.23 -20.14
CA VAL A 283 -5.50 -13.36 -20.84
C VAL A 283 -4.13 -14.05 -20.99
N GLN A 284 -3.68 -14.86 -20.02
CA GLN A 284 -2.41 -15.60 -20.13
C GLN A 284 -2.39 -16.58 -21.31
N ASP A 285 -3.55 -17.12 -21.70
CA ASP A 285 -3.68 -17.98 -22.89
C ASP A 285 -3.29 -17.26 -24.20
N THR A 286 -3.26 -15.92 -24.19
CA THR A 286 -2.77 -15.11 -25.32
C THR A 286 -1.25 -14.95 -25.34
N GLY A 287 -0.53 -15.55 -24.38
CA GLY A 287 0.91 -15.37 -24.19
C GLY A 287 1.29 -14.02 -23.57
N ASN A 288 0.35 -13.34 -22.91
CA ASN A 288 0.55 -12.07 -22.23
C ASN A 288 0.45 -12.25 -20.71
N ASP A 289 1.47 -11.79 -20.00
CA ASP A 289 1.50 -11.72 -18.53
C ASP A 289 2.24 -10.45 -18.07
N GLY A 290 2.45 -10.27 -16.77
CA GLY A 290 3.12 -9.07 -16.21
C GLY A 290 4.57 -8.90 -16.69
N SER A 291 5.23 -10.00 -17.04
CA SER A 291 6.63 -10.05 -17.50
C SER A 291 6.78 -10.16 -19.02
N ARG A 292 5.75 -10.73 -19.69
CA ARG A 292 5.76 -11.06 -21.11
C ARG A 292 4.70 -10.30 -21.88
N THR A 293 5.13 -9.67 -22.96
CA THR A 293 4.25 -9.00 -23.92
C THR A 293 4.31 -9.72 -25.24
N THR A 294 3.18 -10.28 -25.66
CA THR A 294 2.94 -10.69 -27.04
C THR A 294 2.14 -9.56 -27.69
N PRO A 295 2.74 -8.79 -28.63
CA PRO A 295 2.08 -7.61 -29.20
C PRO A 295 0.74 -7.94 -29.88
N MET A 296 -0.31 -7.19 -29.52
CA MET A 296 -1.66 -7.34 -30.06
C MET A 296 -2.20 -6.00 -30.53
N THR A 297 -2.57 -5.93 -31.81
CA THR A 297 -3.36 -4.83 -32.37
C THR A 297 -4.79 -4.88 -31.85
N GLN A 298 -5.55 -3.80 -32.08
CA GLN A 298 -6.97 -3.77 -31.72
C GLN A 298 -7.74 -4.95 -32.35
N ASP A 299 -7.49 -5.25 -33.63
CA ASP A 299 -8.14 -6.36 -34.32
C ASP A 299 -7.68 -7.73 -33.82
N ASN A 300 -6.42 -7.87 -33.39
CA ASN A 300 -5.94 -9.10 -32.73
C ASN A 300 -6.70 -9.34 -31.42
N VAL A 301 -6.93 -8.30 -30.61
CA VAL A 301 -7.70 -8.41 -29.36
C VAL A 301 -9.13 -8.86 -29.64
N TYR A 302 -9.83 -8.24 -30.59
CA TYR A 302 -11.18 -8.68 -30.93
C TYR A 302 -11.24 -10.08 -31.50
N THR A 303 -10.25 -10.46 -32.32
CA THR A 303 -10.16 -11.80 -32.88
C THR A 303 -9.90 -12.83 -31.79
N ALA A 304 -9.07 -12.53 -30.81
CA ALA A 304 -8.82 -13.40 -29.66
C ALA A 304 -10.09 -13.61 -28.83
N ILE A 305 -10.85 -12.55 -28.56
CA ILE A 305 -12.15 -12.64 -27.87
C ILE A 305 -13.15 -13.45 -28.68
N ASP A 306 -13.31 -13.14 -29.98
CA ASP A 306 -14.26 -13.83 -30.86
C ASP A 306 -13.95 -15.32 -30.99
N ARG A 307 -12.67 -15.68 -31.09
CA ARG A 307 -12.22 -17.07 -31.23
C ARG A 307 -12.02 -17.80 -29.91
N HIS A 308 -12.22 -17.13 -28.77
CA HIS A 308 -12.06 -17.78 -27.48
C HIS A 308 -12.98 -19.01 -27.42
N SER A 309 -12.40 -20.16 -27.09
CA SER A 309 -13.10 -21.43 -26.98
C SER A 309 -12.75 -22.05 -25.64
N GLY A 310 -13.76 -22.26 -24.79
CA GLY A 310 -13.56 -22.81 -23.45
C GLY A 310 -14.38 -22.06 -22.41
N GLU A 311 -14.30 -22.54 -21.18
CA GLU A 311 -14.83 -21.86 -20.02
C GLU A 311 -13.74 -20.97 -19.42
N ILE A 312 -14.14 -19.91 -18.71
CA ILE A 312 -13.21 -19.09 -17.94
C ILE A 312 -12.51 -20.01 -16.92
N PRO A 313 -11.16 -19.99 -16.84
CA PRO A 313 -10.42 -20.84 -15.92
C PRO A 313 -10.94 -20.69 -14.48
N ALA A 314 -11.14 -21.82 -13.82
CA ALA A 314 -11.57 -21.83 -12.43
C ALA A 314 -10.51 -21.19 -11.53
N VAL A 315 -10.98 -20.44 -10.53
CA VAL A 315 -10.15 -19.81 -9.52
C VAL A 315 -10.55 -20.37 -8.17
N SER A 316 -9.58 -20.88 -7.43
CA SER A 316 -9.85 -21.54 -6.15
C SER A 316 -9.98 -20.51 -5.02
N PRO A 317 -10.73 -20.83 -3.93
CA PRO A 317 -10.74 -19.98 -2.74
C PRO A 317 -9.34 -19.80 -2.12
N GLY A 318 -8.49 -20.82 -2.20
CA GLY A 318 -7.10 -20.75 -1.72
C GLY A 318 -6.24 -19.77 -2.52
N GLU A 319 -6.43 -19.73 -3.84
CA GLU A 319 -5.78 -18.75 -4.72
C GLU A 319 -6.23 -17.33 -4.38
N MET A 320 -7.52 -17.10 -4.16
CA MET A 320 -8.02 -15.77 -3.79
C MET A 320 -7.58 -15.32 -2.39
N ALA A 321 -7.32 -16.25 -1.47
CA ALA A 321 -6.89 -15.92 -0.12
C ALA A 321 -5.58 -15.13 -0.07
N ARG A 322 -4.68 -15.29 -1.07
CA ARG A 322 -3.41 -14.56 -1.13
C ARG A 322 -3.57 -13.06 -1.37
N TYR A 323 -4.68 -12.63 -1.96
CA TYR A 323 -5.00 -11.21 -2.17
C TYR A 323 -5.66 -10.56 -0.95
N ASN A 324 -6.01 -11.33 0.10
CA ASN A 324 -6.53 -10.77 1.33
C ASN A 324 -5.40 -10.09 2.11
N GLY A 325 -5.28 -8.76 1.98
CA GLY A 325 -4.26 -7.99 2.69
C GLY A 325 -4.34 -8.15 4.20
N LEU A 326 -5.54 -8.34 4.77
CA LEU A 326 -5.72 -8.56 6.21
C LEU A 326 -5.21 -9.92 6.70
N ALA A 327 -5.04 -10.91 5.80
CA ALA A 327 -4.61 -12.26 6.19
C ALA A 327 -3.26 -12.27 6.90
N ALA A 328 -2.37 -11.30 6.63
CA ALA A 328 -1.10 -11.17 7.34
C ALA A 328 -1.23 -10.60 8.77
N PHE A 329 -2.43 -10.12 9.14
CA PHE A 329 -2.65 -9.27 10.31
C PHE A 329 -3.76 -9.73 11.26
N THR A 330 -4.69 -10.60 10.83
CA THR A 330 -5.94 -10.81 11.58
C THR A 330 -6.05 -11.96 12.57
N ASP A 331 -5.26 -13.05 12.56
CA ASP A 331 -5.41 -14.09 13.59
C ASP A 331 -4.15 -14.95 13.78
N GLY A 332 -3.93 -15.42 15.01
CA GLY A 332 -2.70 -16.06 15.50
C GLY A 332 -2.22 -17.36 14.83
N GLU A 333 -2.70 -17.68 13.63
CA GLU A 333 -2.22 -18.75 12.74
C GLU A 333 -1.83 -18.23 11.35
N VAL A 334 -1.32 -17.01 11.24
CA VAL A 334 -0.50 -16.65 10.06
C VAL A 334 0.87 -17.30 10.27
N GLN A 335 1.14 -18.40 9.56
CA GLN A 335 2.53 -18.74 9.23
C GLN A 335 3.08 -17.64 8.32
N ALA A 336 3.46 -16.52 8.94
CA ALA A 336 4.38 -15.59 8.34
C ALA A 336 5.71 -16.33 8.27
N LEU A 337 5.94 -17.05 7.17
CA LEU A 337 7.24 -17.67 6.94
C LEU A 337 8.32 -16.57 7.12
N PRO A 338 9.40 -16.86 7.85
CA PRO A 338 10.54 -15.95 7.99
C PRO A 338 10.97 -15.47 6.60
N ALA A 339 11.20 -14.17 6.43
CA ALA A 339 11.79 -13.60 5.21
C ALA A 339 13.21 -14.15 4.91
N ALA A 340 13.74 -15.03 5.79
CA ALA A 340 15.03 -15.67 5.69
C ALA A 340 14.96 -17.21 5.60
N GLN A 341 13.77 -17.81 5.41
CA GLN A 341 13.71 -19.20 4.95
C GLN A 341 13.63 -19.21 3.42
N GLU A 342 14.76 -19.55 2.80
CA GLU A 342 14.81 -20.18 1.49
C GLU A 342 13.75 -21.29 1.44
N GLY A 343 12.64 -21.01 0.77
CA GLY A 343 11.45 -21.85 0.80
C GLY A 343 10.18 -21.01 0.87
N GLN A 344 10.03 -20.07 -0.07
CA GLN A 344 8.68 -19.62 -0.45
C GLN A 344 7.88 -20.90 -0.75
N PRO A 345 6.67 -21.09 -0.17
CA PRO A 345 5.87 -22.24 -0.53
C PRO A 345 5.67 -22.16 -2.04
N GLU A 346 6.07 -23.21 -2.76
CA GLU A 346 5.87 -23.26 -4.22
C GLU A 346 4.38 -23.01 -4.47
N GLU A 347 4.07 -21.85 -5.04
CA GLU A 347 2.72 -21.56 -5.50
C GLU A 347 2.36 -22.64 -6.52
N PRO A 348 1.15 -23.23 -6.45
CA PRO A 348 0.72 -24.19 -7.45
C PRO A 348 0.94 -23.66 -8.87
N GLU A 349 1.42 -24.51 -9.79
CA GLU A 349 1.78 -24.09 -11.15
C GLU A 349 0.61 -23.47 -11.94
N ASP A 350 -0.64 -23.73 -11.53
CA ASP A 350 -1.86 -23.18 -12.14
C ASP A 350 -2.28 -21.81 -11.59
N TRP A 351 -1.52 -21.25 -10.66
CA TRP A 351 -1.74 -19.91 -10.11
C TRP A 351 -0.91 -18.87 -10.88
N ILE A 352 -1.48 -17.67 -11.02
CA ILE A 352 -0.72 -16.55 -11.59
C ILE A 352 0.36 -16.15 -10.59
N ALA A 353 1.63 -16.34 -10.91
CA ALA A 353 2.72 -15.95 -10.02
C ALA A 353 2.70 -14.45 -9.72
N LEU A 354 2.81 -14.09 -8.44
CA LEU A 354 2.91 -12.70 -8.02
C LEU A 354 4.36 -12.20 -8.09
N SER A 355 4.56 -10.96 -8.56
CA SER A 355 5.84 -10.26 -8.43
C SER A 355 6.06 -9.71 -7.02
N ASP A 356 7.28 -9.29 -6.69
CA ASP A 356 7.57 -8.69 -5.39
C ASP A 356 6.87 -7.33 -5.21
N GLU A 357 6.70 -6.57 -6.30
CA GLU A 357 5.90 -5.35 -6.31
C GLU A 357 4.42 -5.66 -6.04
N GLU A 358 3.87 -6.71 -6.64
CA GLU A 358 2.49 -7.14 -6.39
C GLU A 358 2.27 -7.60 -4.95
N ARG A 359 3.23 -8.32 -4.37
CA ARG A 359 3.21 -8.69 -2.95
C ARG A 359 3.27 -7.46 -2.04
N THR A 360 4.06 -6.45 -2.42
CA THR A 360 4.14 -5.17 -1.70
C THR A 360 2.78 -4.47 -1.70
N ILE A 361 2.10 -4.41 -2.85
CA ILE A 361 0.74 -3.86 -2.94
C ILE A 361 -0.21 -4.56 -1.96
N ILE A 362 -0.21 -5.90 -1.93
CA ILE A 362 -1.06 -6.68 -1.01
C ILE A 362 -0.80 -6.30 0.46
N GLN A 363 0.47 -6.17 0.83
CA GLN A 363 0.88 -5.80 2.19
C GLN A 363 0.44 -4.38 2.56
N GLU A 364 0.61 -3.40 1.67
CA GLU A 364 0.19 -2.01 1.88
C GLU A 364 -1.32 -1.88 2.12
N PHE A 365 -2.14 -2.61 1.36
CA PHE A 365 -3.60 -2.61 1.55
C PHE A 365 -4.01 -3.20 2.89
N GLY A 366 -3.43 -4.34 3.26
CA GLY A 366 -3.68 -4.96 4.55
C GLY A 366 -3.24 -4.06 5.70
N ALA A 367 -2.10 -3.39 5.53
CA ALA A 367 -1.58 -2.47 6.51
C ALA A 367 -2.51 -1.28 6.75
N ALA A 368 -2.98 -0.63 5.67
CA ALA A 368 -3.92 0.48 5.76
C ALA A 368 -5.26 0.05 6.36
N ALA A 369 -5.80 -1.08 5.93
CA ALA A 369 -7.08 -1.60 6.44
C ALA A 369 -7.02 -1.91 7.95
N TYR A 370 -5.95 -2.57 8.39
CA TYR A 370 -5.76 -2.90 9.80
C TYR A 370 -5.54 -1.64 10.66
N HIS A 371 -4.83 -0.63 10.15
CA HIS A 371 -4.66 0.64 10.85
C HIS A 371 -6.01 1.33 11.12
N ASP A 372 -6.89 1.37 10.13
CA ASP A 372 -8.23 1.92 10.26
C ASP A 372 -9.10 1.12 11.24
N GLU A 373 -9.06 -0.21 11.18
CA GLU A 373 -9.76 -1.05 12.15
C GLU A 373 -9.29 -0.78 13.59
N ALA A 374 -8.00 -0.52 13.78
CA ALA A 374 -7.45 -0.15 15.08
C ALA A 374 -7.90 1.25 15.53
N LEU A 375 -8.06 2.21 14.62
CA LEU A 375 -8.59 3.55 14.92
C LEU A 375 -10.07 3.53 15.32
N GLU A 376 -10.88 2.71 14.63
CA GLU A 376 -12.31 2.51 14.94
C GLU A 376 -12.54 1.58 16.14
N GLY A 377 -11.49 0.90 16.60
CA GLY A 377 -11.53 -0.08 17.66
C GLY A 377 -12.03 0.48 19.00
N PRO A 378 -12.63 -0.38 19.86
CA PRO A 378 -12.99 0.01 21.21
C PRO A 378 -11.76 0.49 21.96
N ARG A 379 -11.87 1.63 22.66
CA ARG A 379 -10.78 2.10 23.52
C ARG A 379 -10.53 1.09 24.63
N ALA A 380 -9.26 0.85 24.93
CA ALA A 380 -8.90 -0.01 26.06
C ALA A 380 -9.41 0.56 27.39
N THR A 381 -9.73 -0.33 28.33
CA THR A 381 -10.21 0.05 29.66
C THR A 381 -9.07 0.27 30.63
N ASP A 382 -8.02 -0.56 30.53
CA ASP A 382 -6.93 -0.61 31.51
C ASP A 382 -5.56 -0.69 30.82
N THR A 383 -4.54 -0.06 31.40
CA THR A 383 -3.15 -0.18 30.94
C THR A 383 -2.40 -1.18 31.81
N LEU A 384 -1.95 -2.28 31.22
CA LEU A 384 -1.20 -3.33 31.92
C LEU A 384 0.25 -2.93 32.16
N HIS A 385 0.91 -2.47 31.09
CA HIS A 385 2.29 -2.02 31.13
C HIS A 385 2.47 -0.77 30.29
N ALA A 386 3.34 0.14 30.73
CA ALA A 386 3.75 1.30 29.97
C ALA A 386 5.22 1.59 30.27
N GLY A 387 5.96 2.04 29.26
CA GLY A 387 7.39 2.27 29.40
C GLY A 387 7.95 3.06 28.22
N ALA A 388 9.29 3.13 28.17
CA ALA A 388 9.99 3.78 27.07
C ALA A 388 10.18 2.81 25.90
N CYS A 389 10.17 3.35 24.68
CA CYS A 389 10.60 2.64 23.50
C CYS A 389 11.66 3.45 22.76
N THR A 390 12.66 2.77 22.20
CA THR A 390 13.75 3.41 21.44
C THR A 390 14.11 2.61 20.21
N ALA A 391 14.52 3.28 19.14
CA ALA A 391 15.16 2.64 18.00
C ALA A 391 16.30 3.52 17.50
N ARG A 392 17.35 2.89 16.96
CA ARG A 392 18.46 3.57 16.30
C ARG A 392 18.59 3.03 14.90
N LEU A 393 18.50 3.91 13.91
CA LEU A 393 18.65 3.61 12.50
C LEU A 393 19.99 4.20 12.06
N GLU A 394 20.86 3.39 11.48
CA GLU A 394 22.18 3.84 11.00
C GLU A 394 22.21 3.87 9.46
N ASP A 395 22.92 4.84 8.88
CA ASP A 395 23.04 4.99 7.42
C ASP A 395 21.70 5.22 6.69
N VAL A 396 20.86 6.14 7.19
CA VAL A 396 19.63 6.54 6.49
C VAL A 396 19.98 7.30 5.22
N ARG A 397 19.56 6.82 4.05
CA ARG A 397 19.90 7.43 2.76
C ARG A 397 18.76 8.26 2.23
N ILE A 398 19.09 9.40 1.67
CA ILE A 398 18.14 10.35 1.13
C ILE A 398 18.58 10.69 -0.29
N ILE A 399 17.68 10.45 -1.25
CA ILE A 399 17.88 10.71 -2.66
C ILE A 399 16.95 11.86 -3.03
N THR A 400 17.51 13.01 -3.36
CA THR A 400 16.75 14.21 -3.73
C THR A 400 16.89 14.46 -5.21
N ARG A 401 15.77 14.45 -5.94
CA ARG A 401 15.71 14.94 -7.32
C ARG A 401 15.49 16.44 -7.30
N LEU A 402 16.32 17.19 -8.02
CA LEU A 402 16.19 18.63 -8.16
C LEU A 402 15.43 19.02 -9.43
N ALA A 403 14.63 20.08 -9.31
CA ALA A 403 14.07 20.82 -10.43
C ALA A 403 15.17 21.69 -11.10
N PRO A 404 14.94 22.19 -12.33
CA PRO A 404 15.92 23.02 -13.06
C PRO A 404 16.35 24.30 -12.32
N ASP A 405 15.51 24.81 -11.42
CA ASP A 405 15.78 25.98 -10.57
C ASP A 405 16.60 25.64 -9.31
N GLY A 406 16.94 24.36 -9.11
CA GLY A 406 17.69 23.87 -7.96
C GLY A 406 16.83 23.57 -6.72
N ALA A 407 15.51 23.72 -6.79
CA ALA A 407 14.61 23.32 -5.71
C ALA A 407 14.41 21.78 -5.68
N PRO A 408 14.16 21.16 -4.51
CA PRO A 408 13.80 19.75 -4.47
C PRO A 408 12.46 19.53 -5.19
N ALA A 409 12.49 18.73 -6.26
CA ALA A 409 11.32 18.30 -7.00
C ALA A 409 10.69 17.05 -6.37
N ASP A 410 11.54 16.13 -5.93
CA ASP A 410 11.12 14.89 -5.26
C ASP A 410 12.22 14.41 -4.29
N VAL A 411 11.83 13.67 -3.25
CA VAL A 411 12.75 13.10 -2.26
C VAL A 411 12.32 11.67 -1.97
N THR A 412 13.26 10.75 -2.08
CA THR A 412 13.11 9.35 -1.67
C THR A 412 13.99 9.09 -0.45
N VAL A 413 13.47 8.34 0.52
CA VAL A 413 14.21 7.96 1.74
C VAL A 413 14.30 6.45 1.80
N GLU A 414 15.52 5.94 1.90
CA GLU A 414 15.80 4.53 2.14
C GLU A 414 16.19 4.36 3.60
N LEU A 415 15.39 3.58 4.34
CA LEU A 415 15.64 3.29 5.75
C LEU A 415 16.27 1.89 5.91
N PRO A 416 17.21 1.71 6.85
CA PRO A 416 17.61 0.38 7.30
C PRO A 416 16.49 -0.29 8.10
N ASP A 417 16.66 -1.57 8.41
CA ASP A 417 15.74 -2.32 9.25
C ASP A 417 15.52 -1.66 10.63
N LEU A 418 14.31 -1.15 10.84
CA LEU A 418 13.88 -0.62 12.13
C LEU A 418 13.69 -1.74 13.16
N ALA A 419 14.56 -1.77 14.17
CA ALA A 419 14.43 -2.61 15.36
C ALA A 419 14.01 -1.75 16.57
N LEU A 420 12.75 -1.86 16.97
CA LEU A 420 12.20 -1.14 18.12
C LEU A 420 12.53 -1.89 19.41
N ASN A 421 13.29 -1.26 20.30
CA ASN A 421 13.55 -1.74 21.65
C ASN A 421 12.43 -1.28 22.59
N ILE A 422 11.79 -2.23 23.26
CA ILE A 422 10.73 -2.01 24.24
C ILE A 422 11.30 -2.33 25.61
N ASP A 423 11.20 -1.40 26.57
CA ASP A 423 11.55 -1.67 27.96
C ASP A 423 10.52 -2.62 28.60
N ASP A 424 10.74 -3.92 28.45
CA ASP A 424 9.84 -5.00 28.88
C ASP A 424 10.36 -5.78 30.10
N GLU A 425 11.39 -5.25 30.80
CA GLU A 425 12.05 -5.92 31.94
C GLU A 425 11.07 -6.23 33.08
N GLN A 426 10.02 -5.41 33.21
CA GLN A 426 9.02 -5.54 34.27
C GLN A 426 7.80 -6.38 33.85
N TRP A 427 7.72 -6.82 32.59
CA TRP A 427 6.59 -7.59 32.09
C TRP A 427 6.60 -9.01 32.69
N ARG A 428 5.51 -9.42 33.35
CA ARG A 428 5.41 -10.71 34.04
C ARG A 428 4.04 -11.37 33.83
N GLY A 429 4.02 -12.69 33.79
CA GLY A 429 2.80 -13.51 33.69
C GLY A 429 2.38 -13.82 32.25
N THR A 430 1.34 -14.64 32.10
CA THR A 430 0.88 -15.18 30.80
C THR A 430 0.60 -14.08 29.77
N ALA A 431 -0.06 -12.99 30.17
CA ALA A 431 -0.35 -11.86 29.28
C ALA A 431 0.90 -11.18 28.73
N ALA A 432 1.96 -11.05 29.54
CA ALA A 432 3.24 -10.50 29.12
C ALA A 432 3.95 -11.41 28.12
N ASP A 433 3.95 -12.73 28.35
CA ASP A 433 4.60 -13.69 27.46
C ASP A 433 3.91 -13.71 26.08
N VAL A 434 2.58 -13.72 26.06
CA VAL A 434 1.79 -13.58 24.82
C VAL A 434 2.08 -12.25 24.13
N ALA A 435 2.15 -11.14 24.87
CA ALA A 435 2.46 -9.83 24.29
C ALA A 435 3.84 -9.79 23.62
N ARG A 436 4.88 -10.36 24.25
CA ARG A 436 6.23 -10.44 23.66
C ARG A 436 6.25 -11.25 22.38
N GLU A 437 5.63 -12.43 22.41
CA GLU A 437 5.55 -13.32 21.25
C GLU A 437 4.86 -12.60 20.07
N ARG A 438 3.70 -11.97 20.34
CA ARG A 438 2.93 -11.28 19.31
C ARG A 438 3.61 -10.01 18.79
N LEU A 439 4.26 -9.24 19.65
CA LEU A 439 5.03 -8.06 19.22
C LEU A 439 6.25 -8.42 18.36
N ALA A 440 6.96 -9.50 18.70
CA ALA A 440 8.05 -10.00 17.87
C ALA A 440 7.56 -10.45 16.48
N ALA A 441 6.35 -11.00 16.41
CA ALA A 441 5.71 -11.42 15.16
C ALA A 441 5.04 -10.27 14.38
N MET A 442 4.77 -9.12 15.01
CA MET A 442 4.09 -7.97 14.40
C MET A 442 4.99 -7.18 13.46
N ARG A 443 5.27 -7.75 12.28
CA ARG A 443 5.93 -7.03 11.17
C ARG A 443 5.19 -5.75 10.79
N PHE A 444 3.87 -5.77 10.87
CA PHE A 444 2.99 -4.64 10.58
C PHE A 444 3.35 -3.33 11.30
N VAL A 445 3.45 -3.37 12.63
CA VAL A 445 3.71 -2.18 13.44
C VAL A 445 5.09 -1.63 13.10
N ARG A 446 6.05 -2.51 12.78
CA ARG A 446 7.37 -2.11 12.29
C ARG A 446 7.28 -1.45 10.91
N THR A 447 6.53 -2.01 9.97
CA THR A 447 6.35 -1.43 8.62
C THR A 447 5.65 -0.07 8.68
N LEU A 448 4.53 0.06 9.41
CA LEU A 448 3.88 1.35 9.59
C LEU A 448 4.79 2.40 10.23
N LEU A 449 5.57 1.98 11.23
CA LEU A 449 6.52 2.87 11.88
C LEU A 449 7.66 3.26 10.94
N GLN A 450 8.16 2.33 10.12
CA GLN A 450 9.13 2.62 9.07
C GLN A 450 8.58 3.62 8.06
N ASP A 451 7.37 3.41 7.55
CA ASP A 451 6.71 4.30 6.59
C ASP A 451 6.51 5.70 7.18
N ALA A 452 6.05 5.77 8.44
CA ALA A 452 5.87 7.04 9.14
C ALA A 452 7.20 7.76 9.37
N VAL A 453 8.27 7.04 9.71
CA VAL A 453 9.63 7.59 9.84
C VAL A 453 10.12 8.08 8.48
N ALA A 454 9.98 7.28 7.42
CA ALA A 454 10.44 7.59 6.07
C ALA A 454 9.74 8.86 5.56
N GLU A 455 8.42 8.94 5.68
CA GLU A 455 7.63 10.09 5.26
C GLU A 455 7.97 11.36 6.06
N THR A 456 8.18 11.22 7.38
CA THR A 456 8.58 12.34 8.24
C THR A 456 9.96 12.88 7.86
N VAL A 457 10.93 11.99 7.63
CA VAL A 457 12.28 12.35 7.18
C VAL A 457 12.25 12.94 5.76
N ARG A 458 11.45 12.37 4.86
CA ARG A 458 11.26 12.84 3.49
C ARG A 458 10.75 14.28 3.49
N HIS A 459 9.71 14.55 4.27
CA HIS A 459 9.17 15.89 4.41
C HIS A 459 10.19 16.87 4.99
N ALA A 460 10.95 16.46 6.02
CA ALA A 460 11.99 17.28 6.63
C ALA A 460 13.13 17.62 5.66
N ALA A 461 13.59 16.64 4.87
CA ALA A 461 14.59 16.86 3.84
C ALA A 461 14.07 17.76 2.71
N PHE A 462 12.84 17.56 2.26
CA PHE A 462 12.19 18.37 1.22
C PHE A 462 12.02 19.84 1.64
N THR A 463 11.70 20.08 2.92
CA THR A 463 11.47 21.42 3.47
C THR A 463 12.72 22.10 4.00
N GLY A 464 13.88 21.44 3.95
CA GLY A 464 15.15 22.04 4.35
C GLY A 464 15.38 22.08 5.87
N ILE A 465 14.75 21.19 6.66
CA ILE A 465 14.90 21.17 8.12
C ILE A 465 16.34 20.82 8.51
N ALA A 466 16.88 21.56 9.49
CA ALA A 466 18.24 21.40 9.97
C ALA A 466 18.51 19.98 10.48
N GLY A 467 19.58 19.36 9.98
CA GLY A 467 19.96 17.98 10.30
C GLY A 467 19.39 16.90 9.38
N TYR A 468 18.54 17.27 8.41
CA TYR A 468 17.90 16.33 7.47
C TYR A 468 18.10 16.69 6.00
N ALA A 469 18.24 17.98 5.71
CA ALA A 469 18.50 18.49 4.36
C ALA A 469 19.92 18.15 3.88
N HIS A 470 20.13 18.17 2.56
CA HIS A 470 21.45 18.03 1.97
C HIS A 470 22.41 19.09 2.55
N PRO A 471 23.66 18.73 2.92
CA PRO A 471 24.63 19.71 3.41
C PRO A 471 24.91 20.77 2.32
N GLN A 472 24.64 22.04 2.60
CA GLN A 472 25.04 23.11 1.69
C GLN A 472 26.56 23.27 1.78
N ASP A 473 27.27 22.92 0.70
CA ASP A 473 28.68 23.27 0.57
C ASP A 473 28.79 24.79 0.70
N GLY A 474 29.48 25.27 1.74
CA GLY A 474 29.63 26.69 2.08
C GLY A 474 30.46 27.51 1.08
N ARG A 475 30.23 27.35 -0.22
CA ARG A 475 30.76 28.19 -1.29
C ARG A 475 29.65 29.16 -1.71
N SER A 476 29.56 30.25 -0.96
CA SER A 476 28.94 31.51 -1.41
C SER A 476 29.85 32.22 -2.40
#